data_AF-A0A392P8J0-F1
#
_entry.id   AF-A0A392P8J0-F1
#
_cell.length_a   1.000
_cell.length_b   1.000
_cell.length_c   1.000
_cell.angle_alpha   90.00
_cell.angle_beta   90.00
_cell.angle_gamma   90.00
#
_symmetry.space_group_name_H-M   'P 1'
#
loop_
_entity.id
_entity.type
_entity.pdbx_description
1 polymer ?
#
loop_
_entity_poly.entity_id
_entity_poly.type
_entity_poly.pdbx_seq_one_letter_code
_entity_poly.pdbx_strand_id
1 'polypeptide(L)'
;FSNFPENGEYKDIPVKYPIDDLLVKPSPDDPVFTDRPSLSRDFNVPMYCVGDLLMVWDFCTSFGKQLNLWPYSLEDFENAICNKDSNVLLVESHAALFRVLIDDDGEYTSAIENRKLQKVTI
;
A
#
# COMPACT_ATOMS: atom_id res chain seq x y z
N PHE A 1 -8.43 23.34 -41.00
CA PHE A 1 -9.77 23.94 -41.13
C PHE A 1 -10.81 23.02 -40.52
N SER A 2 -11.32 23.36 -39.34
CA SER A 2 -12.67 23.01 -38.85
C SER A 2 -12.92 23.85 -37.61
N ASN A 3 -13.96 24.68 -37.70
CA ASN A 3 -14.29 25.76 -36.78
C ASN A 3 -14.58 25.26 -35.35
N PHE A 4 -13.96 25.87 -34.34
CA PHE A 4 -14.51 25.89 -32.99
C PHE A 4 -15.54 27.02 -32.94
N PRO A 5 -16.82 26.75 -32.67
CA PRO A 5 -17.71 27.82 -32.24
C PRO A 5 -17.35 28.16 -30.80
N GLU A 6 -16.80 29.37 -30.61
CA GLU A 6 -16.97 30.12 -29.37
C GLU A 6 -18.47 30.14 -29.02
N ASN A 7 -18.77 30.16 -27.71
CA ASN A 7 -20.11 30.39 -27.12
C ASN A 7 -20.96 29.13 -26.90
N GLY A 8 -20.46 28.20 -26.07
CA GLY A 8 -21.28 27.12 -25.52
C GLY A 8 -21.99 27.59 -24.25
N GLU A 9 -23.19 28.18 -24.37
CA GLU A 9 -24.14 28.20 -23.25
C GLU A 9 -24.29 26.77 -22.74
N TYR A 10 -23.82 26.49 -21.51
CA TYR A 10 -24.08 25.23 -20.84
C TYR A 10 -25.58 25.15 -20.58
N LYS A 11 -26.31 24.52 -21.51
CA LYS A 11 -27.71 24.17 -21.26
C LYS A 11 -27.70 23.18 -20.10
N ASP A 12 -28.35 23.56 -19.01
CA ASP A 12 -28.49 22.74 -17.82
C ASP A 12 -29.43 21.57 -18.16
N ILE A 13 -28.85 20.48 -18.67
CA ILE A 13 -29.62 19.28 -19.02
C ILE A 13 -29.81 18.50 -17.72
N PRO A 14 -31.06 18.25 -17.27
CA PRO A 14 -31.29 17.49 -16.05
C PRO A 14 -30.66 16.10 -16.16
N VAL A 15 -29.77 15.79 -15.21
CA VAL A 15 -29.07 14.50 -15.15
C VAL A 15 -30.09 13.38 -14.93
N LYS A 16 -30.10 12.38 -15.81
CA LYS A 16 -30.96 11.20 -15.69
C LYS A 16 -30.23 10.10 -14.94
N TYR A 17 -30.79 9.70 -13.80
CA TYR A 17 -30.27 8.60 -12.99
C TYR A 17 -30.93 7.25 -13.35
N PRO A 18 -30.23 6.11 -13.12
CA PRO A 18 -28.83 6.00 -12.69
C PRO A 18 -27.85 6.32 -13.83
N ILE A 19 -26.71 6.91 -13.48
CA ILE A 19 -25.62 7.27 -14.39
C ILE A 19 -24.38 6.44 -14.05
N ASP A 20 -23.57 6.12 -15.06
CA ASP A 20 -22.28 5.45 -14.87
C ASP A 20 -21.29 6.41 -14.21
N ASP A 21 -20.49 5.94 -13.25
CA ASP A 21 -19.49 6.72 -12.52
C ASP A 21 -18.54 7.47 -13.45
N LEU A 22 -18.19 6.88 -14.61
CA LEU A 22 -17.32 7.52 -15.60
C LEU A 22 -17.99 8.65 -16.38
N LEU A 23 -19.33 8.74 -16.33
CA LEU A 23 -20.13 9.75 -17.00
C LEU A 23 -20.59 10.87 -16.07
N VAL A 24 -20.29 10.76 -14.76
CA VAL A 24 -20.55 11.81 -13.78
C VAL A 24 -19.60 12.97 -14.03
N LYS A 25 -20.16 14.15 -14.30
CA LYS A 25 -19.39 15.38 -14.44
C LYS A 25 -19.26 16.07 -13.08
N PRO A 26 -18.13 16.73 -12.81
CA PRO A 26 -17.97 17.58 -11.62
C PRO A 26 -19.06 18.67 -11.58
N SER A 27 -19.59 18.91 -10.39
CA SER A 27 -20.45 20.05 -10.05
C SER A 27 -19.67 21.37 -10.10
N PRO A 28 -20.30 22.52 -10.34
CA PRO A 28 -19.63 23.83 -10.24
C PRO A 28 -19.01 24.11 -8.85
N ASP A 29 -19.55 23.48 -7.81
CA ASP A 29 -19.04 23.58 -6.43
C ASP A 29 -17.95 22.54 -6.10
N ASP A 30 -17.64 21.62 -7.04
CA ASP A 30 -16.60 20.61 -6.83
C ASP A 30 -15.21 21.22 -6.97
N PRO A 31 -14.22 20.74 -6.18
CA PRO A 31 -12.84 21.20 -6.34
C PRO A 31 -12.29 20.85 -7.72
N VAL A 32 -11.38 21.68 -8.23
CA VAL A 32 -10.64 21.37 -9.46
C VAL A 32 -9.82 20.11 -9.22
N PHE A 33 -10.27 19.00 -9.83
CA PHE A 33 -9.52 17.75 -9.78
C PHE A 33 -8.21 17.93 -10.56
N THR A 34 -7.09 17.71 -9.87
CA THR A 34 -5.78 17.61 -10.51
C THR A 34 -5.68 16.29 -11.25
N ASP A 35 -4.86 16.25 -12.30
CA ASP A 35 -4.56 14.99 -12.97
C ASP A 35 -3.97 13.98 -11.97
N ARG A 36 -4.29 12.71 -12.20
CA ARG A 36 -3.71 11.62 -11.41
C ARG A 36 -2.17 11.73 -11.43
N PRO A 37 -1.49 11.72 -10.27
CA PRO A 37 -0.03 11.76 -10.24
C PRO A 37 0.57 10.56 -10.98
N SER A 38 1.67 10.78 -11.69
CA SER A 38 2.43 9.72 -12.35
C SER A 38 3.07 8.78 -11.32
N LEU A 39 3.09 7.47 -11.62
CA LEU A 39 3.83 6.52 -10.79
C LEU A 39 5.32 6.88 -10.78
N SER A 40 5.89 7.02 -9.59
CA SER A 40 7.34 7.06 -9.42
C SER A 40 7.90 5.63 -9.44
N ARG A 41 9.11 5.49 -9.98
CA ARG A 41 9.90 4.26 -10.03
C ARG A 41 11.26 4.47 -9.36
N ASP A 42 11.39 5.54 -8.59
CA ASP A 42 12.64 6.03 -8.03
C ASP A 42 12.95 5.32 -6.71
N PHE A 43 13.30 4.04 -6.84
CA PHE A 43 13.72 3.19 -5.73
C PHE A 43 15.22 2.88 -5.82
N ASN A 44 15.88 2.88 -4.67
CA ASN A 44 17.26 2.41 -4.47
C ASN A 44 17.36 0.87 -4.57
N VAL A 45 16.25 0.16 -4.39
CA VAL A 45 16.18 -1.30 -4.58
C VAL A 45 15.85 -1.67 -6.04
N PRO A 46 16.28 -2.85 -6.52
CA PRO A 46 15.88 -3.33 -7.85
C PRO A 46 14.36 -3.41 -8.01
N MET A 47 13.85 -3.04 -9.19
CA MET A 47 12.40 -2.97 -9.47
C MET A 47 11.63 -4.27 -9.15
N TYR A 48 12.26 -5.44 -9.33
CA TYR A 48 11.64 -6.73 -9.03
C TYR A 48 11.46 -6.98 -7.53
N CYS A 49 12.16 -6.25 -6.66
CA CYS A 49 12.04 -6.31 -5.20
C CYS A 49 11.11 -5.24 -4.62
N VAL A 50 10.69 -4.23 -5.41
CA VAL A 50 9.88 -3.10 -4.91
C VAL A 50 8.57 -3.59 -4.30
N GLY A 51 7.94 -4.60 -4.90
CA GLY A 51 6.72 -5.21 -4.34
C GLY A 51 6.97 -5.79 -2.94
N ASP A 52 8.04 -6.57 -2.77
CA ASP A 52 8.40 -7.17 -1.50
C ASP A 52 8.75 -6.12 -0.44
N LEU A 53 9.52 -5.09 -0.83
CA LEU A 53 9.84 -3.95 0.02
C LEU A 53 8.56 -3.30 0.57
N LEU A 54 7.63 -2.96 -0.33
CA LEU A 54 6.37 -2.30 0.03
C LEU A 54 5.50 -3.19 0.91
N MET A 55 5.42 -4.50 0.63
CA MET A 55 4.64 -5.44 1.44
C MET A 55 5.18 -5.54 2.87
N VAL A 56 6.50 -5.65 3.04
CA VAL A 56 7.12 -5.73 4.37
C VAL A 56 6.97 -4.41 5.13
N TRP A 57 7.23 -3.28 4.45
CA TRP A 57 7.08 -1.96 5.03
C TRP A 57 5.63 -1.67 5.46
N ASP A 58 4.66 -1.98 4.62
CA ASP A 58 3.22 -1.80 4.91
C ASP A 58 2.79 -2.64 6.11
N PHE A 59 3.28 -3.88 6.21
CA PHE A 59 3.05 -4.73 7.38
C PHE A 59 3.64 -4.11 8.66
N CYS A 60 4.92 -3.77 8.65
CA CYS A 60 5.59 -3.24 9.84
C CYS A 60 5.00 -1.91 10.29
N THR A 61 4.57 -1.05 9.37
CA THR A 61 3.93 0.23 9.71
C THR A 61 2.47 0.05 10.17
N SER A 62 1.70 -0.81 9.50
CA SER A 62 0.32 -1.13 9.89
C SER A 62 0.21 -1.75 11.28
N PHE A 63 1.17 -2.61 11.63
CA PHE A 63 1.24 -3.27 12.95
C PHE A 63 2.28 -2.65 13.88
N GLY A 64 2.81 -1.47 13.56
CA GLY A 64 3.94 -0.89 14.28
C GLY A 64 3.67 -0.70 15.78
N LYS A 65 2.43 -0.32 16.14
CA LYS A 65 2.03 -0.18 17.55
C LYS A 65 2.01 -1.53 18.28
N GLN A 66 1.52 -2.59 17.64
CA GLN A 66 1.43 -3.94 18.20
C GLN A 66 2.82 -4.58 18.31
N LEU A 67 3.67 -4.31 17.33
CA LEU A 67 5.06 -4.78 17.30
C LEU A 67 5.97 -3.95 18.22
N ASN A 68 5.48 -2.82 18.77
CA ASN A 68 6.26 -1.82 19.52
C ASN A 68 7.44 -1.25 18.72
N LEU A 69 7.23 -1.01 17.43
CA LEU A 69 8.22 -0.39 16.55
C LEU A 69 8.15 1.13 16.64
N TRP A 70 9.31 1.79 16.59
CA TRP A 70 9.36 3.22 16.33
C TRP A 70 8.79 3.55 14.94
N PRO A 71 8.00 4.64 14.77
CA PRO A 71 7.41 4.98 13.47
C PRO A 71 8.47 5.52 12.50
N TYR A 72 8.57 4.94 11.30
CA TYR A 72 9.54 5.34 10.28
C TYR A 72 8.92 5.46 8.89
N SER A 73 9.56 6.25 8.03
CA SER A 73 9.11 6.44 6.64
C SER A 73 9.54 5.30 5.72
N LEU A 74 8.93 5.22 4.52
CA LEU A 74 9.37 4.28 3.49
C LEU A 74 10.82 4.55 3.06
N GLU A 75 11.20 5.84 2.99
CA GLU A 75 12.56 6.27 2.66
C GLU A 75 13.57 5.79 3.72
N ASP A 76 13.24 5.90 5.01
CA ASP A 76 14.09 5.39 6.09
C ASP A 76 14.28 3.87 6.00
N PHE A 77 13.21 3.14 5.69
CA PHE A 77 13.24 1.68 5.54
C PHE A 77 14.06 1.24 4.33
N GLU A 78 13.87 1.89 3.18
CA GLU A 78 14.66 1.66 1.98
C GLU A 78 16.15 1.93 2.21
N ASN A 79 16.47 3.06 2.84
CA ASN A 79 17.83 3.42 3.20
C ASN A 79 18.44 2.42 4.18
N ALA A 80 17.66 1.90 5.13
CA ALA A 80 18.10 0.89 6.07
C ALA A 80 18.49 -0.43 5.38
N ILE A 81 17.77 -0.82 4.33
CA ILE A 81 18.05 -2.04 3.54
C ILE A 81 19.27 -1.84 2.63
N CYS A 82 19.44 -0.65 2.06
CA CYS A 82 20.56 -0.35 1.17
C CYS A 82 21.86 -0.08 1.93
N ASN A 83 21.80 0.11 3.25
CA ASN A 83 22.98 0.33 4.08
C ASN A 83 23.77 -0.99 4.25
N LYS A 84 25.10 -0.90 4.11
CA LYS A 84 26.01 -2.04 4.29
C LYS A 84 26.21 -2.41 5.76
N ASP A 85 26.00 -1.45 6.66
CA ASP A 85 26.12 -1.64 8.10
C ASP A 85 24.77 -2.01 8.72
N SER A 86 24.83 -2.69 9.87
CA SER A 86 23.64 -3.05 10.63
C SER A 86 22.84 -1.79 10.99
N ASN A 87 21.63 -1.67 10.45
CA ASN A 87 20.73 -0.56 10.75
C ASN A 87 19.81 -0.91 11.94
N VAL A 88 19.67 0.02 12.88
CA VAL A 88 18.84 -0.14 14.10
C VAL A 88 17.39 -0.52 13.78
N LEU A 89 16.82 0.09 12.73
CA LEU A 89 15.42 -0.10 12.32
C LEU A 89 15.17 -1.55 11.87
N LEU A 90 16.11 -2.15 11.13
CA LEU A 90 16.03 -3.56 10.72
C LEU A 90 16.21 -4.50 11.91
N VAL A 91 17.17 -4.20 12.80
CA VAL A 91 17.39 -5.01 14.01
C VAL A 91 16.15 -5.01 14.90
N GLU A 92 15.54 -3.85 15.09
CA GLU A 92 14.30 -3.70 15.87
C GLU A 92 13.13 -4.45 15.21
N SER A 93 12.95 -4.29 13.89
CA SER A 93 11.91 -4.98 13.12
C SER A 93 12.06 -6.50 13.21
N HIS A 94 13.28 -7.02 13.01
CA HIS A 94 13.56 -8.45 13.16
C HIS A 94 13.29 -8.93 14.59
N ALA A 95 13.77 -8.23 15.61
CA ALA A 95 13.56 -8.60 17.00
C ALA A 95 12.06 -8.62 17.38
N ALA A 96 11.29 -7.63 16.92
CA ALA A 96 9.85 -7.57 17.16
C ALA A 96 9.11 -8.73 16.51
N LEU A 97 9.45 -9.08 15.25
CA LEU A 97 8.87 -10.23 14.56
C LEU A 97 9.21 -11.54 15.27
N PHE A 98 10.48 -11.74 15.68
CA PHE A 98 10.87 -12.92 16.44
C PHE A 98 10.16 -13.01 17.78
N ARG A 99 10.01 -11.90 18.49
CA ARG A 99 9.25 -11.86 19.75
C ARG A 99 7.82 -12.37 19.54
N VAL A 100 7.13 -11.89 18.51
CA VAL A 100 5.77 -12.37 18.18
C VAL A 100 5.74 -13.85 17.82
N LEU A 101 6.75 -14.34 17.09
CA LEU A 101 6.82 -15.74 16.69
C LEU A 101 7.17 -16.70 17.84
N ILE A 102 7.94 -16.23 18.82
CA ILE A 102 8.42 -17.03 19.96
C ILE A 102 7.43 -16.99 21.14
N ASP A 103 6.74 -15.86 21.34
CA ASP A 103 5.74 -15.67 22.40
C ASP A 103 4.37 -16.29 22.04
N ASP A 104 4.28 -16.95 20.89
CA ASP A 104 3.23 -17.91 20.61
C ASP A 104 3.45 -19.13 21.52
N ASP A 105 2.54 -19.39 22.47
CA ASP A 105 2.53 -20.54 23.39
C ASP A 105 2.42 -21.92 22.69
N GLY A 106 2.84 -21.99 21.43
CA GLY A 106 2.73 -23.16 20.56
C GLY A 106 1.41 -23.20 19.79
N GLU A 107 0.53 -22.22 19.89
CA GLU A 107 -0.79 -22.24 19.24
C GLU A 107 -0.69 -22.09 17.71
N TYR A 108 0.09 -21.14 17.22
CA TYR A 108 0.35 -20.94 15.80
C TYR A 108 1.16 -22.09 15.19
N THR A 109 2.19 -22.57 15.90
CA THR A 109 2.95 -23.76 15.46
C THR A 109 2.06 -25.00 15.38
N SER A 110 1.22 -25.24 16.40
CA SER A 110 0.20 -26.31 16.39
C SER A 110 -0.81 -26.12 15.26
N ALA A 111 -1.28 -24.90 14.98
CA ALA A 111 -2.22 -24.62 13.90
C ALA A 111 -1.62 -24.92 12.51
N ILE A 112 -0.33 -24.65 12.31
CA ILE A 112 0.38 -24.99 11.06
C ILE A 112 0.52 -26.51 10.92
N GLU A 113 0.90 -27.22 11.98
CA GLU A 113 1.02 -28.69 11.97
C GLU A 113 -0.31 -29.37 11.62
N ASN A 114 -1.40 -28.91 12.25
CA ASN A 114 -2.75 -29.41 11.95
C ASN A 114 -3.15 -29.21 10.48
N ARG A 115 -2.78 -28.08 9.87
CA ARG A 115 -3.01 -27.84 8.42
C ARG A 115 -2.17 -28.75 7.51
N LYS A 116 -0.96 -29.15 7.94
CA LYS A 116 -0.13 -30.11 7.18
C LYS A 116 -0.71 -31.53 7.25
N LEU A 117 -1.23 -31.93 8.42
CA LEU A 117 -1.88 -33.22 8.63
C LEU A 117 -3.20 -33.34 7.84
N GLN A 118 -3.98 -32.27 7.74
CA GLN A 118 -5.24 -32.26 6.95
C GLN A 118 -5.03 -32.34 5.43
N LYS A 119 -3.82 -32.10 4.92
CA LYS A 119 -3.50 -32.23 3.48
C LYS A 119 -3.17 -33.67 3.06
N VAL A 120 -3.15 -34.63 4.00
CA VAL A 120 -2.97 -36.05 3.72
C VAL A 120 -4.20 -36.84 4.19
N THR A 121 -5.30 -36.68 3.47
CA THR A 121 -6.37 -37.68 3.45
C THR A 121 -6.84 -37.81 2.00
N ILE A 122 -6.29 -38.80 1.30
CA ILE A 122 -6.79 -39.35 0.03
C ILE A 122 -7.81 -40.43 0.36
#